data_AF-A0A258GES3-F1
#
_entry.id   AF-A0A258GES3-F1
#
_cell.length_a   1.000
_cell.length_b   1.000
_cell.length_c   1.000
_cell.angle_alpha   90.00
_cell.angle_beta   90.00
_cell.angle_gamma   90.00
#
_symmetry.space_group_name_H-M   'P 1'
#
loop_
_entity.id
_entity.type
_entity.pdbx_description
1 polymer ?
#
loop_
_entity_poly.entity_id
_entity_poly.type
_entity_poly.pdbx_seq_one_letter_code
_entity_poly.pdbx_strand_id
1 'polypeptide(L)'
;MNETTSGIIVGLLILIIIEVYLIGRPKRKYETNQISMLVDTSVIMDGRVVDLAKTGFLLGQVIVPKSVLAELQLLADGADHDKRERARLGLDALKELQDTLGTSFTLLADSPKTANGVDEQLISLAKQTGSSILTLDYNLNKVAQVEGVNVLNINELAKSLRMVHLPGDIVTIELTQKGQASDQAVGYLSDGTMVVVEQGKKFIGKSQKVEIIRSLQTDAGKMMFARLTQPNDSQHKSSSRPIGKRDSRTGRANNGADHSQQEARRHGGNNQNQGKSVDRVKRPTKPQANRAHKTSAQREAELIRLVDSQN
;
A
#
# COMPACT_ATOMS: atom_id res chain seq x y z
N MET A 1 -1.22 -85.55 2.25
CA MET A 1 -1.61 -84.18 2.69
C MET A 1 -3.12 -84.13 2.68
N ASN A 2 -3.73 -83.88 3.83
CA ASN A 2 -5.16 -84.02 4.03
C ASN A 2 -5.87 -82.81 3.42
N GLU A 3 -7.08 -82.97 2.87
CA GLU A 3 -7.83 -81.86 2.28
C GLU A 3 -8.01 -80.69 3.26
N THR A 4 -8.06 -80.99 4.56
CA THR A 4 -8.08 -80.01 5.66
C THR A 4 -6.83 -79.15 5.73
N THR A 5 -5.63 -79.73 5.54
CA THR A 5 -4.37 -78.98 5.53
C THR A 5 -4.26 -78.04 4.32
N SER A 6 -4.78 -78.46 3.15
CA SER A 6 -4.79 -77.62 1.96
C SER A 6 -5.74 -76.41 2.11
N GLY A 7 -6.91 -76.60 2.73
CA GLY A 7 -7.85 -75.51 2.98
C GLY A 7 -7.31 -74.43 3.91
N ILE A 8 -6.58 -74.82 4.96
CA ILE A 8 -5.97 -73.88 5.92
C ILE A 8 -4.89 -73.03 5.25
N ILE A 9 -4.06 -73.64 4.39
CA ILE A 9 -2.98 -72.93 3.68
C ILE A 9 -3.55 -71.89 2.72
N VAL A 10 -4.61 -72.23 1.98
CA VAL A 10 -5.27 -71.29 1.06
C VAL A 10 -5.91 -70.13 1.83
N GLY A 11 -6.54 -70.40 2.98
CA GLY A 11 -7.10 -69.37 3.85
C GLY A 11 -6.06 -68.37 4.35
N LEU A 12 -4.89 -68.86 4.79
CA LEU A 12 -3.77 -68.02 5.23
C LEU A 12 -3.19 -67.16 4.09
N LEU A 13 -3.05 -67.72 2.89
CA LEU A 13 -2.58 -66.97 1.72
C LEU A 13 -3.54 -65.84 1.34
N ILE A 14 -4.86 -66.08 1.39
CA ILE A 14 -5.86 -65.05 1.11
C ILE A 14 -5.80 -63.94 2.16
N LEU A 15 -5.61 -64.28 3.44
CA LEU A 15 -5.50 -63.32 4.54
C LEU A 15 -4.27 -62.41 4.37
N ILE A 16 -3.12 -62.98 3.99
CA ILE A 16 -1.89 -62.22 3.69
C ILE A 16 -2.09 -61.32 2.47
N ILE A 17 -2.73 -61.80 1.41
CA ILE A 17 -3.02 -60.97 0.23
C ILE A 17 -3.94 -59.81 0.59
N ILE A 18 -4.94 -60.02 1.47
CA ILE A 18 -5.82 -58.97 1.97
C ILE A 18 -5.04 -57.96 2.81
N GLU A 19 -4.16 -58.39 3.72
CA GLU A 19 -3.31 -57.48 4.50
C GLU A 19 -2.38 -56.65 3.62
N VAL A 20 -1.69 -57.28 2.67
CA VAL A 20 -0.82 -56.59 1.71
C VAL A 20 -1.61 -55.63 0.83
N TYR A 21 -2.81 -56.02 0.39
CA TYR A 21 -3.69 -55.16 -0.40
C TYR A 21 -4.22 -53.97 0.41
N LEU A 22 -4.53 -54.16 1.70
CA LEU A 22 -4.97 -53.09 2.60
C LEU A 22 -3.83 -52.11 2.94
N ILE A 23 -2.60 -52.60 3.09
CA ILE A 23 -1.40 -51.77 3.32
C ILE A 23 -0.99 -51.02 2.04
N GLY A 24 -1.17 -51.65 0.87
CA GLY A 24 -0.89 -51.09 -0.45
C GLY A 24 -1.95 -50.11 -0.97
N ARG A 25 -3.09 -49.94 -0.28
CA ARG A 25 -4.02 -48.86 -0.63
C ARG A 25 -3.31 -47.54 -0.34
N PRO A 26 -3.12 -46.66 -1.35
CA PRO A 26 -2.65 -45.31 -1.06
C PRO A 26 -3.63 -44.75 -0.04
N LYS A 27 -3.12 -44.32 1.12
CA LYS A 27 -3.92 -43.56 2.09
C LYS A 27 -4.59 -42.48 1.27
N ARG A 28 -5.91 -42.55 1.07
CA ARG A 28 -6.67 -41.45 0.48
C ARG A 28 -6.31 -40.26 1.35
N LYS A 29 -5.47 -39.36 0.83
CA LYS A 29 -5.29 -38.05 1.43
C LYS A 29 -6.71 -37.54 1.57
N TYR A 30 -7.13 -37.32 2.81
CA TYR A 30 -8.34 -36.55 3.04
C TYR A 30 -8.11 -35.25 2.26
N GLU A 31 -8.87 -35.07 1.18
CA GLU A 31 -8.98 -33.79 0.50
C GLU A 31 -9.71 -32.85 1.46
N THR A 32 -9.02 -32.42 2.51
CA THR A 32 -9.21 -31.05 2.95
C THR A 32 -8.88 -30.23 1.72
N ASN A 33 -9.88 -29.53 1.20
CA ASN A 33 -9.75 -28.51 0.16
C ASN A 33 -8.77 -27.45 0.69
N GLN A 34 -7.47 -27.74 0.64
CA GLN A 34 -6.44 -26.88 1.20
C GLN A 34 -6.35 -25.69 0.26
N ILE A 35 -6.68 -24.52 0.81
CA ILE A 35 -6.50 -23.25 0.12
C ILE A 35 -5.06 -23.24 -0.37
N SER A 36 -4.88 -23.22 -1.68
CA SER A 36 -3.58 -23.24 -2.32
C SER A 36 -3.43 -22.02 -3.22
N MET A 37 -2.24 -21.44 -3.19
CA MET A 37 -1.94 -20.18 -3.86
C MET A 37 -0.71 -20.38 -4.74
N LEU A 38 -0.86 -20.11 -6.04
CA LEU A 38 0.24 -20.13 -7.00
C LEU A 38 0.88 -18.76 -7.06
N VAL A 39 2.17 -18.67 -6.77
CA VAL A 39 2.89 -17.40 -6.75
C VAL A 39 3.49 -17.10 -8.11
N ASP A 40 3.25 -15.88 -8.58
CA ASP A 40 3.81 -15.30 -9.80
C ASP A 40 5.18 -14.63 -9.55
N THR A 41 6.02 -14.53 -10.59
CA THR A 41 7.32 -13.88 -10.61
C THR A 41 7.24 -12.42 -10.11
N SER A 42 6.19 -11.70 -10.50
CA SER A 42 6.00 -10.28 -10.12
C SER A 42 5.93 -10.08 -8.60
N VAL A 43 5.30 -11.03 -7.89
CA VAL A 43 5.14 -11.00 -6.42
C VAL A 43 6.45 -11.28 -5.70
N ILE A 44 7.21 -12.25 -6.21
CA ILE A 44 8.51 -12.61 -5.65
C ILE A 44 9.50 -11.44 -5.80
N MET A 45 9.53 -10.81 -6.98
CA MET A 45 10.41 -9.66 -7.24
C MET A 45 10.10 -8.42 -6.39
N ASP A 46 8.84 -8.20 -6.02
CA ASP A 46 8.45 -7.07 -5.16
C ASP A 46 8.81 -7.31 -3.69
N GLY A 47 8.82 -8.56 -3.23
CA GLY A 47 9.30 -8.96 -1.91
C GLY A 47 8.29 -8.78 -0.76
N ARG A 48 7.25 -7.94 -0.89
CA ARG A 48 6.23 -7.73 0.18
C ARG A 48 5.46 -9.00 0.55
N VAL A 49 5.48 -10.02 -0.31
CA VAL A 49 4.92 -11.34 0.01
C VAL A 49 5.56 -11.99 1.22
N VAL A 50 6.86 -11.73 1.46
CA VAL A 50 7.58 -12.24 2.63
C VAL A 50 7.04 -11.60 3.90
N ASP A 51 6.84 -10.28 3.91
CA ASP A 51 6.24 -9.59 5.05
C ASP A 51 4.81 -10.08 5.30
N LEU A 52 4.03 -10.28 4.23
CA LEU A 52 2.70 -10.86 4.33
C LEU A 52 2.73 -12.28 4.92
N ALA A 53 3.73 -13.11 4.56
CA ALA A 53 3.95 -14.42 5.14
C ALA A 53 4.25 -14.34 6.65
N LYS A 54 5.15 -13.43 7.07
CA LYS A 54 5.53 -13.23 8.47
C LYS A 54 4.36 -12.81 9.35
N THR A 55 3.39 -12.06 8.80
CA THR A 55 2.18 -11.66 9.53
C THR A 55 1.18 -12.81 9.74
N GLY A 56 1.34 -13.94 9.05
CA GLY A 56 0.42 -15.08 9.10
C GLY A 56 -0.82 -14.94 8.22
N PHE A 57 -0.88 -13.93 7.33
CA PHE A 57 -2.01 -13.73 6.41
C PHE A 57 -1.96 -14.61 5.16
N LEU A 58 -0.79 -15.19 4.81
CA LEU A 58 -0.69 -16.21 3.76
C LEU A 58 -1.15 -17.57 4.30
N LEU A 59 -2.46 -17.79 4.31
CA LEU A 59 -3.09 -19.02 4.79
C LEU A 59 -3.05 -20.13 3.73
N GLY A 60 -2.75 -21.36 4.15
CA GLY A 60 -2.77 -22.53 3.28
C GLY A 60 -1.43 -22.82 2.60
N GLN A 61 -1.48 -23.52 1.46
CA GLN A 61 -0.28 -23.95 0.75
C GLN A 61 0.16 -22.87 -0.25
N VAL A 62 1.37 -22.35 -0.09
CA VAL A 62 2.01 -21.45 -1.05
C VAL A 62 2.85 -22.27 -2.01
N ILE A 63 2.46 -22.26 -3.27
CA ILE A 63 3.04 -23.05 -4.34
C ILE A 63 3.79 -22.12 -5.29
N VAL A 64 5.09 -22.34 -5.45
CA VAL A 64 5.90 -21.65 -6.45
C VAL A 64 6.19 -22.63 -7.59
N PRO A 65 5.71 -22.38 -8.81
CA PRO A 65 6.07 -23.21 -9.96
C PRO A 65 7.55 -23.08 -10.32
N LYS A 66 8.14 -24.14 -10.88
CA LYS A 66 9.53 -24.10 -11.38
C LYS A 66 9.69 -23.18 -12.57
N SER A 67 8.64 -22.97 -13.39
CA SER A 67 8.65 -21.98 -14.47
C SER A 67 8.89 -20.56 -13.96
N VAL A 68 8.27 -20.17 -12.85
CA VAL A 68 8.47 -18.87 -12.18
C VAL A 68 9.91 -18.74 -11.68
N LEU A 69 10.47 -19.79 -11.07
CA LEU A 69 11.89 -19.80 -10.67
C LEU A 69 12.82 -19.66 -11.88
N ALA A 70 12.53 -20.34 -12.99
CA ALA A 70 13.33 -20.28 -14.21
C ALA A 70 13.27 -18.90 -14.88
N GLU A 71 12.10 -18.26 -14.89
CA GLU A 71 11.95 -16.89 -15.39
C GLU A 71 12.75 -15.90 -14.52
N LEU A 72 12.66 -16.04 -13.20
CA LEU A 72 13.40 -15.18 -12.27
C LEU A 72 14.92 -15.33 -12.45
N GLN A 73 15.42 -16.55 -12.68
CA GLN A 73 16.81 -16.81 -13.04
C GLN A 73 17.20 -16.16 -14.36
N LEU A 74 16.38 -16.32 -15.40
CA LEU A 74 16.62 -15.69 -16.70
C LEU A 74 16.69 -14.16 -16.60
N LEU A 75 15.84 -13.55 -15.79
CA LEU A 75 15.87 -12.11 -15.52
C LEU A 75 17.12 -11.69 -14.73
N ALA A 76 17.58 -12.52 -13.78
CA ALA A 76 18.81 -12.30 -13.01
C ALA A 76 20.09 -12.44 -13.85
N ASP A 77 20.05 -13.19 -14.95
CA ASP A 77 21.17 -13.30 -15.90
C ASP A 77 21.03 -12.34 -17.10
N GLY A 78 19.94 -11.58 -17.15
CA GLY A 78 19.61 -10.66 -18.25
C GLY A 78 20.54 -9.45 -18.35
N ALA A 79 20.53 -8.78 -19.50
CA ALA A 79 21.38 -7.62 -19.77
C ALA A 79 20.93 -6.34 -19.03
N ASP A 80 19.62 -6.18 -18.80
CA ASP A 80 19.01 -5.05 -18.12
C ASP A 80 19.41 -5.02 -16.63
N HIS A 81 20.16 -3.99 -16.23
CA HIS A 81 20.70 -3.88 -14.88
C HIS A 81 19.62 -3.83 -13.80
N ASP A 82 18.58 -3.02 -13.99
CA ASP A 82 17.55 -2.80 -12.98
C ASP A 82 16.68 -4.04 -12.80
N LYS A 83 16.33 -4.71 -13.91
CA LYS A 83 15.60 -5.98 -13.84
C LYS A 83 16.44 -7.08 -13.21
N ARG A 84 17.72 -7.15 -13.55
CA ARG A 84 18.66 -8.11 -12.98
C ARG A 84 18.80 -7.95 -11.47
N GLU A 85 18.97 -6.71 -10.99
CA GLU A 85 19.09 -6.42 -9.57
C GLU A 85 17.81 -6.82 -8.82
N ARG A 86 16.63 -6.45 -9.34
CA ARG A 86 15.34 -6.86 -8.75
C ARG A 86 15.13 -8.37 -8.76
N ALA A 87 15.54 -9.05 -9.83
CA ALA A 87 15.40 -10.50 -9.93
C ALA A 87 16.30 -11.23 -8.92
N ARG A 88 17.53 -10.72 -8.67
CA ARG A 88 18.40 -11.23 -7.60
C ARG A 88 17.78 -11.03 -6.22
N LEU A 89 17.25 -9.84 -5.95
CA LEU A 89 16.49 -9.58 -4.71
C LEU A 89 15.27 -10.51 -4.59
N GLY A 90 14.60 -10.80 -5.71
CA GLY A 90 13.51 -11.77 -5.75
C GLY A 90 13.95 -13.19 -5.39
N LEU A 91 15.13 -13.64 -5.82
CA LEU A 91 15.67 -14.96 -5.45
C LEU A 91 15.95 -15.04 -3.94
N ASP A 92 16.50 -13.96 -3.36
CA ASP A 92 16.71 -13.85 -1.92
C ASP A 92 15.36 -13.87 -1.17
N ALA A 93 14.37 -13.11 -1.65
CA ALA A 93 13.02 -13.08 -1.10
C ALA A 93 12.31 -14.45 -1.21
N LEU A 94 12.52 -15.20 -2.29
CA LEU A 94 11.99 -16.55 -2.44
C LEU A 94 12.58 -17.51 -1.39
N LYS A 95 13.89 -17.38 -1.12
CA LYS A 95 14.55 -18.17 -0.09
C LYS A 95 14.00 -17.83 1.30
N GLU A 96 13.84 -16.55 1.60
CA GLU A 96 13.26 -16.09 2.87
C GLU A 96 11.78 -16.53 3.00
N LEU A 97 11.01 -16.48 1.90
CA LEU A 97 9.63 -16.95 1.86
C LEU A 97 9.54 -18.46 2.18
N GLN A 98 10.44 -19.26 1.59
CA GLN A 98 10.54 -20.69 1.88
C GLN A 98 10.84 -20.94 3.36
N ASP A 99 11.81 -20.23 3.92
CA ASP A 99 12.22 -20.39 5.32
C ASP A 99 11.11 -19.94 6.30
N THR A 100 10.37 -18.89 5.95
CA THR A 100 9.26 -18.34 6.74
C THR A 100 8.06 -19.30 6.76
N LEU A 101 7.70 -19.88 5.62
CA LEU A 101 6.51 -20.72 5.47
C LEU A 101 6.75 -22.19 5.81
N GLY A 102 7.99 -22.67 5.76
CA GLY A 102 8.37 -24.03 6.10
C GLY A 102 7.54 -25.08 5.33
N THR A 103 6.73 -25.86 6.06
CA THR A 103 5.89 -26.92 5.49
C THR A 103 4.76 -26.41 4.60
N SER A 104 4.38 -25.14 4.73
CA SER A 104 3.34 -24.52 3.90
C SER A 104 3.86 -24.09 2.53
N PHE A 105 5.18 -24.06 2.33
CA PHE A 105 5.80 -23.77 1.03
C PHE A 105 5.97 -25.03 0.20
N THR A 106 5.74 -24.94 -1.11
CA THR A 106 5.97 -26.03 -2.06
C THR A 106 6.52 -25.51 -3.37
N LEU A 107 7.69 -26.02 -3.77
CA LEU A 107 8.21 -25.81 -5.12
C LEU A 107 7.62 -26.89 -6.05
N LEU A 108 6.71 -26.51 -6.93
CA LEU A 108 6.01 -27.45 -7.82
C LEU A 108 6.75 -27.59 -9.14
N ALA A 109 7.02 -28.84 -9.53
CA ALA A 109 7.50 -29.13 -10.87
C ALA A 109 6.35 -28.99 -11.88
N ASP A 110 6.35 -27.91 -12.62
CA ASP A 110 5.48 -27.65 -13.76
C ASP A 110 6.28 -27.74 -15.06
N SER A 111 5.58 -27.83 -16.20
CA SER A 111 6.21 -28.05 -17.48
C SER A 111 6.72 -26.72 -18.04
N PRO A 112 8.04 -26.46 -18.16
CA PRO A 112 8.58 -25.17 -18.59
C PRO A 112 8.43 -24.92 -20.10
N LYS A 113 7.62 -25.71 -20.80
CA LYS A 113 7.57 -25.80 -22.27
C LYS A 113 6.23 -25.40 -22.86
N THR A 114 5.42 -24.60 -22.19
CA THR A 114 4.29 -23.95 -22.87
C THR A 114 4.86 -22.88 -23.80
N ALA A 115 4.52 -22.99 -25.09
CA ALA A 115 4.87 -21.98 -26.10
C ALA A 115 4.28 -20.60 -25.79
N ASN A 116 3.36 -20.52 -24.82
CA ASN A 116 2.52 -19.38 -24.53
C ASN A 116 2.93 -18.60 -23.26
N GLY A 117 4.11 -18.88 -22.69
CA GLY A 117 4.67 -18.12 -21.56
C GLY A 117 4.24 -18.61 -20.18
N VAL A 118 4.80 -17.97 -19.13
CA VAL A 118 4.59 -18.31 -17.71
C VAL A 118 3.17 -18.02 -17.26
N ASP A 119 2.57 -16.93 -17.73
CA ASP A 119 1.22 -16.49 -17.38
C ASP A 119 0.14 -17.53 -17.74
N GLU A 120 0.16 -18.06 -18.97
CA GLU A 120 -0.82 -19.06 -19.39
C GLU A 120 -0.63 -20.39 -18.64
N GLN A 121 0.61 -20.72 -18.30
CA GLN A 121 0.94 -21.89 -17.48
C GLN A 121 0.38 -21.72 -16.06
N LEU A 122 0.51 -20.53 -15.45
CA LEU A 122 -0.08 -20.22 -14.14
C LEU A 122 -1.60 -20.36 -14.15
N ILE A 123 -2.28 -19.80 -15.17
CA ILE A 123 -3.73 -19.93 -15.32
C ILE A 123 -4.15 -21.39 -15.49
N SER A 124 -3.48 -22.12 -16.39
CA SER A 124 -3.78 -23.53 -16.66
C SER A 124 -3.61 -24.38 -15.41
N LEU A 125 -2.51 -24.17 -14.68
CA LEU A 125 -2.21 -24.87 -13.44
C LEU A 125 -3.24 -24.53 -12.36
N ALA A 126 -3.60 -23.25 -12.20
CA ALA A 126 -4.61 -22.81 -11.24
C ALA A 126 -5.98 -23.49 -11.47
N LYS A 127 -6.40 -23.59 -12.73
CA LYS A 127 -7.65 -24.28 -13.10
C LYS A 127 -7.59 -25.78 -12.81
N GLN A 128 -6.44 -26.42 -13.05
CA GLN A 128 -6.26 -27.85 -12.80
C GLN A 128 -6.24 -28.19 -11.31
N THR A 129 -5.63 -27.34 -10.48
CA THR A 129 -5.45 -27.59 -9.05
C THR A 129 -6.51 -26.94 -8.17
N GLY A 130 -7.38 -26.09 -8.73
CA GLY A 130 -8.32 -25.28 -7.97
C GLY A 130 -7.62 -24.22 -7.10
N SER A 131 -6.38 -23.86 -7.43
CA SER A 131 -5.59 -22.88 -6.70
C SER A 131 -5.94 -21.44 -7.11
N SER A 132 -5.72 -20.50 -6.19
CA SER A 132 -5.76 -19.07 -6.52
C SER A 132 -4.40 -18.59 -7.03
N ILE A 133 -4.37 -17.55 -7.87
CA ILE A 133 -3.11 -16.94 -8.32
C ILE A 133 -2.78 -15.73 -7.44
N LEU A 134 -1.61 -15.72 -6.83
CA LEU A 134 -1.03 -14.59 -6.11
C LEU A 134 -0.14 -13.80 -7.08
N THR A 135 -0.58 -12.60 -7.48
CA THR A 135 0.12 -11.76 -8.48
C THR A 135 0.09 -10.27 -8.12
N LEU A 136 1.01 -9.50 -8.70
CA LEU A 136 0.96 -8.02 -8.75
C LEU A 136 0.67 -7.50 -10.16
N ASP A 137 0.66 -8.37 -11.17
CA ASP A 137 0.44 -8.00 -12.56
C ASP A 137 -1.05 -7.73 -12.83
N TYR A 138 -1.31 -6.61 -13.52
CA TYR A 138 -2.68 -6.19 -13.84
C TYR A 138 -3.30 -7.00 -14.97
N ASN A 139 -2.51 -7.37 -15.98
CA ASN A 139 -2.96 -8.12 -17.15
C ASN A 139 -3.25 -9.57 -16.78
N LEU A 140 -2.33 -10.24 -16.07
CA LEU A 140 -2.55 -11.60 -15.56
C LEU A 140 -3.81 -11.65 -14.68
N ASN A 141 -4.00 -10.65 -13.82
CA ASN A 141 -5.22 -10.52 -13.02
C ASN A 141 -6.49 -10.47 -13.89
N LYS A 142 -6.52 -9.63 -14.93
CA LYS A 142 -7.69 -9.53 -15.83
C LYS A 142 -7.96 -10.80 -16.62
N VAL A 143 -6.94 -11.43 -17.17
CA VAL A 143 -7.10 -12.66 -17.95
C VAL A 143 -7.54 -13.82 -17.04
N ALA A 144 -6.90 -13.98 -15.87
CA ALA A 144 -7.25 -15.03 -14.91
C ALA A 144 -8.70 -14.91 -14.42
N GLN A 145 -9.20 -13.71 -14.15
CA GLN A 145 -10.59 -13.48 -13.77
C GLN A 145 -11.58 -13.90 -14.87
N VAL A 146 -11.28 -13.60 -16.14
CA VAL A 146 -12.12 -14.03 -17.29
C VAL A 146 -12.13 -15.55 -17.44
N GLU A 147 -11.00 -16.20 -17.16
CA GLU A 147 -10.82 -17.66 -17.17
C GLU A 147 -11.44 -18.37 -15.94
N GLY A 148 -12.05 -17.61 -15.02
CA GLY A 148 -12.72 -18.13 -13.82
C GLY A 148 -11.76 -18.54 -12.71
N VAL A 149 -10.52 -18.05 -12.73
CA VAL A 149 -9.50 -18.31 -11.70
C VAL A 149 -9.55 -17.21 -10.65
N ASN A 150 -9.53 -17.61 -9.37
CA ASN A 150 -9.47 -16.66 -8.26
C ASN A 150 -8.09 -15.99 -8.21
N VAL A 151 -8.05 -14.67 -8.05
CA VAL A 151 -6.81 -13.89 -8.01
C VAL A 151 -6.68 -13.18 -6.66
N LEU A 152 -5.52 -13.33 -6.05
CA LEU A 152 -5.10 -12.65 -4.84
C LEU A 152 -4.08 -11.57 -5.26
N ASN A 153 -4.54 -10.33 -5.37
CA ASN A 153 -3.67 -9.23 -5.76
C ASN A 153 -3.17 -8.46 -4.51
N ILE A 154 -1.86 -8.51 -4.23
CA ILE A 154 -1.27 -7.84 -3.05
C ILE A 154 -1.43 -6.32 -3.11
N ASN A 155 -1.42 -5.72 -4.31
CA ASN A 155 -1.66 -4.29 -4.47
C ASN A 155 -3.10 -3.91 -4.13
N GLU A 156 -4.08 -4.74 -4.49
CA GLU A 156 -5.48 -4.55 -4.10
C GLU A 156 -5.68 -4.73 -2.60
N LEU A 157 -5.04 -5.75 -2.00
CA LEU A 157 -5.03 -5.95 -0.55
C LEU A 157 -4.47 -4.71 0.16
N ALA A 158 -3.30 -4.21 -0.25
CA ALA A 158 -2.67 -3.05 0.35
C ALA A 158 -3.54 -1.78 0.25
N LYS A 159 -4.27 -1.60 -0.87
CA LYS A 159 -5.23 -0.49 -1.02
C LYS A 159 -6.41 -0.62 -0.06
N SER A 160 -6.94 -1.83 0.11
CA SER A 160 -8.08 -2.11 0.99
C SER A 160 -7.74 -1.97 2.47
N LEU A 161 -6.48 -2.18 2.85
CA LEU A 161 -5.99 -2.03 4.22
C LEU A 161 -5.66 -0.58 4.62
N ARG A 162 -5.78 0.39 3.70
CA ARG A 162 -5.55 1.80 4.05
C ARG A 162 -6.60 2.28 5.05
N MET A 163 -6.13 2.99 6.07
CA MET A 163 -7.01 3.53 7.11
C MET A 163 -8.05 4.46 6.48
N VAL A 164 -9.33 4.13 6.67
CA VAL A 164 -10.43 5.00 6.24
C VAL A 164 -10.65 6.03 7.33
N HIS A 165 -10.27 7.27 7.07
CA HIS A 165 -10.69 8.37 7.93
C HIS A 165 -12.15 8.73 7.65
N LEU A 166 -12.93 8.86 8.72
CA LEU A 166 -14.35 9.19 8.73
C LEU A 166 -14.58 10.63 9.25
N PRO A 167 -15.72 11.25 8.92
CA PRO A 167 -16.18 12.45 9.62
C PRO A 167 -16.18 12.25 11.15
N GLY A 168 -15.56 13.17 11.89
CA GLY A 168 -15.36 13.12 13.33
C GLY A 168 -13.97 12.64 13.76
N ASP A 169 -13.18 12.03 12.87
CA ASP A 169 -11.84 11.58 13.21
C ASP A 169 -10.90 12.76 13.47
N ILE A 170 -10.12 12.68 14.56
CA ILE A 170 -9.09 13.65 14.86
C ILE A 170 -7.74 13.11 14.37
N VAL A 171 -7.16 13.80 13.40
CA VAL A 171 -5.87 13.47 12.80
C VAL A 171 -4.87 14.59 13.03
N THR A 172 -3.59 14.25 13.18
CA THR A 172 -2.52 15.26 13.23
C THR A 172 -1.90 15.34 11.85
N ILE A 173 -1.93 16.51 11.23
CA ILE A 173 -1.36 16.73 9.89
C ILE A 173 -0.45 17.95 9.88
N GLU A 174 0.61 17.89 9.07
CA GLU A 174 1.40 19.06 8.75
C GLU A 174 0.74 19.86 7.64
N LEU A 175 0.52 21.14 7.89
CA LEU A 175 -0.04 22.06 6.90
C LEU A 175 1.09 22.59 6.04
N THR A 176 1.18 22.16 4.80
CA THR A 176 2.33 22.45 3.93
C THR A 176 2.08 23.60 2.97
N GLN A 177 0.83 23.80 2.55
CA GLN A 177 0.48 24.73 1.47
C GLN A 177 -0.74 25.59 1.81
N LYS A 178 -0.90 26.70 1.09
CA LYS A 178 -2.11 27.53 1.15
C LYS A 178 -3.23 26.84 0.37
N GLY A 179 -4.45 26.82 0.91
CA GLY A 179 -5.62 26.34 0.21
C GLY A 179 -6.17 27.32 -0.83
N GLN A 180 -7.21 26.88 -1.55
CA GLN A 180 -7.87 27.71 -2.56
C GLN A 180 -8.53 28.94 -1.92
N ALA A 181 -9.26 28.76 -0.81
CA ALA A 181 -9.82 29.89 -0.08
C ALA A 181 -8.74 30.63 0.73
N SER A 182 -9.01 31.92 1.01
CA SER A 182 -8.01 32.83 1.58
C SER A 182 -7.55 32.50 3.00
N ASP A 183 -8.31 31.67 3.71
CA ASP A 183 -8.15 31.22 5.11
C ASP A 183 -7.77 29.73 5.23
N GLN A 184 -7.81 28.98 4.12
CA GLN A 184 -7.52 27.55 4.10
C GLN A 184 -6.03 27.24 4.05
N ALA A 185 -5.67 26.07 4.57
CA ALA A 185 -4.39 25.42 4.33
C ALA A 185 -4.61 23.99 3.82
N VAL A 186 -3.57 23.41 3.23
CA VAL A 186 -3.57 22.04 2.73
C VAL A 186 -2.45 21.27 3.41
N GLY A 187 -2.78 20.09 3.90
CA GLY A 187 -1.84 19.07 4.35
C GLY A 187 -2.11 17.75 3.65
N TYR A 188 -1.26 16.77 3.92
CA TYR A 188 -1.40 15.42 3.37
C TYR A 188 -1.33 14.41 4.52
N LEU A 189 -2.17 13.38 4.44
CA LEU A 189 -2.05 12.22 5.29
C LEU A 189 -0.87 11.35 4.85
N SER A 190 -0.50 10.38 5.69
CA SER A 190 0.57 9.43 5.40
C SER A 190 0.34 8.60 4.13
N ASP A 191 -0.91 8.46 3.69
CA ASP A 191 -1.29 7.73 2.48
C ASP A 191 -1.34 8.62 1.22
N GLY A 192 -1.02 9.91 1.35
CA GLY A 192 -1.05 10.91 0.28
C GLY A 192 -2.41 11.59 0.08
N THR A 193 -3.44 11.25 0.87
CA THR A 193 -4.75 11.90 0.77
C THR A 193 -4.64 13.39 1.13
N MET A 194 -5.12 14.26 0.24
CA MET A 194 -5.10 15.70 0.45
C MET A 194 -6.16 16.12 1.47
N VAL A 195 -5.75 16.85 2.51
CA VAL A 195 -6.63 17.38 3.55
C VAL A 195 -6.64 18.91 3.49
N VAL A 196 -7.81 19.47 3.20
CA VAL A 196 -8.06 20.91 3.20
C VAL A 196 -8.56 21.32 4.58
N VAL A 197 -7.85 22.19 5.26
CA VAL A 197 -8.16 22.64 6.62
C VAL A 197 -8.66 24.07 6.61
N GLU A 198 -9.89 24.26 7.07
CA GLU A 198 -10.49 25.58 7.29
C GLU A 198 -9.75 26.34 8.39
N GLN A 199 -9.57 27.65 8.20
CA GLN A 199 -8.81 28.52 9.11
C GLN A 199 -7.34 28.09 9.35
N GLY A 200 -6.81 27.16 8.55
CA GLY A 200 -5.48 26.58 8.72
C GLY A 200 -4.31 27.47 8.27
N LYS A 201 -4.57 28.55 7.51
CA LYS A 201 -3.50 29.35 6.88
C LYS A 201 -2.41 29.87 7.83
N LYS A 202 -2.79 30.23 9.07
CA LYS A 202 -1.84 30.75 10.08
C LYS A 202 -0.87 29.68 10.61
N PHE A 203 -1.16 28.42 10.32
CA PHE A 203 -0.45 27.25 10.85
C PHE A 203 0.31 26.49 9.75
N ILE A 204 0.48 27.10 8.56
CA ILE A 204 1.34 26.55 7.50
C ILE A 204 2.78 26.42 8.03
N GLY A 205 3.42 25.28 7.75
CA GLY A 205 4.70 24.84 8.28
C GLY A 205 4.61 24.21 9.67
N LYS A 206 3.41 23.93 10.19
CA LYS A 206 3.22 23.32 11.52
C LYS A 206 2.32 22.09 11.44
N SER A 207 2.59 21.15 12.34
CA SER A 207 1.70 20.00 12.60
C SER A 207 0.57 20.41 13.55
N GLN A 208 -0.66 20.11 13.17
CA GLN A 208 -1.86 20.50 13.91
C GLN A 208 -2.87 19.36 13.96
N LYS A 209 -3.53 19.22 15.11
CA LYS A 209 -4.69 18.34 15.26
C LYS A 209 -5.90 18.98 14.57
N VAL A 210 -6.53 18.21 13.69
CA VAL A 210 -7.69 18.61 12.91
C VAL A 210 -8.74 17.52 12.95
N GLU A 211 -10.00 17.91 12.96
CA GLU A 211 -11.15 17.01 12.91
C GLU A 211 -11.65 16.95 11.47
N ILE A 212 -11.74 15.74 10.91
CA ILE A 212 -12.29 15.51 9.58
C ILE A 212 -13.79 15.81 9.61
N ILE A 213 -14.27 16.69 8.73
CA ILE A 213 -15.67 17.06 8.61
C ILE A 213 -16.36 16.22 7.53
N ARG A 214 -15.69 16.07 6.38
CA ARG A 214 -16.25 15.36 5.22
C ARG A 214 -15.14 14.92 4.27
N SER A 215 -15.40 13.86 3.53
CA SER A 215 -14.55 13.42 2.40
C SER A 215 -15.27 13.67 1.07
N LEU A 216 -14.52 14.07 0.06
CA LEU A 216 -14.97 14.21 -1.32
C LEU A 216 -14.10 13.32 -2.22
N GLN A 217 -14.73 12.57 -3.12
CA GLN A 217 -14.03 11.87 -4.20
C GLN A 217 -13.95 12.80 -5.41
N THR A 218 -12.76 13.01 -5.96
CA THR A 218 -12.53 13.76 -7.20
C THR A 218 -11.79 12.89 -8.22
N ASP A 219 -11.69 13.36 -9.47
CA ASP A 219 -10.96 12.65 -10.53
C ASP A 219 -9.47 12.45 -10.21
N ALA A 220 -8.89 13.32 -9.36
CA ALA A 220 -7.51 13.24 -8.90
C ALA A 220 -7.32 12.36 -7.65
N GLY A 221 -8.41 11.85 -7.06
CA GLY A 221 -8.37 10.98 -5.87
C GLY A 221 -9.31 11.42 -4.75
N LYS A 222 -9.08 10.90 -3.55
CA LYS A 222 -9.84 11.28 -2.35
C LYS A 222 -9.29 12.59 -1.78
N MET A 223 -10.17 13.51 -1.44
CA MET A 223 -9.88 14.75 -0.72
C MET A 223 -10.67 14.76 0.58
N MET A 224 -10.09 15.28 1.66
CA MET A 224 -10.80 15.47 2.93
C MET A 224 -10.82 16.92 3.33
N PHE A 225 -11.89 17.32 4.00
CA PHE A 225 -12.06 18.65 4.57
C PHE A 225 -12.08 18.52 6.07
N ALA A 226 -11.35 19.39 6.76
CA ALA A 226 -11.18 19.33 8.19
C ALA A 226 -11.22 20.73 8.83
N ARG A 227 -11.48 20.78 10.13
CA ARG A 227 -11.34 21.99 10.96
C ARG A 227 -10.27 21.80 12.00
N LEU A 228 -9.64 22.90 12.41
CA LEU A 228 -8.76 22.92 13.57
C LEU A 228 -9.53 22.47 14.82
N THR A 229 -9.00 21.49 15.56
CA THR A 229 -9.56 21.15 16.87
C THR A 229 -9.18 22.26 17.85
N GLN A 230 -10.17 22.92 18.45
CA GLN A 230 -9.89 23.87 19.51
C GLN A 230 -9.36 23.13 20.76
N PRO A 231 -8.42 23.70 21.53
CA PRO A 231 -7.88 23.07 22.73
C PRO A 231 -8.89 22.76 23.86
N ASN A 232 -10.18 23.14 23.72
CA ASN A 232 -11.15 23.14 24.84
C ASN A 232 -12.36 22.20 24.68
N ASP A 233 -12.49 21.42 23.60
CA ASP A 233 -13.69 20.58 23.39
C ASP A 233 -13.57 19.13 23.89
N SER A 234 -12.61 18.82 24.76
CA SER A 234 -12.52 17.51 25.43
C SER A 234 -13.33 17.41 26.75
N GLN A 235 -14.27 18.32 27.01
CA GLN A 235 -15.16 18.23 28.18
C GLN A 235 -16.64 18.37 27.82
N HIS A 236 -17.19 17.43 27.04
CA HIS A 236 -18.60 17.09 27.20
C HIS A 236 -18.76 16.17 28.42
N LYS A 237 -19.00 16.82 29.57
CA LYS A 237 -19.37 16.21 30.85
C LYS A 237 -20.62 15.35 30.67
N SER A 238 -20.50 14.06 30.99
CA SER A 238 -21.63 13.26 31.45
C SER A 238 -22.19 13.91 32.72
N SER A 239 -23.46 14.29 32.66
CA SER A 239 -24.21 14.88 33.75
C SER A 239 -24.45 13.87 34.87
N SER A 240 -23.52 13.78 35.81
CA SER A 240 -23.82 13.31 37.17
C SER A 240 -23.76 14.51 38.11
N ARG A 241 -24.93 14.92 38.62
CA ARG A 241 -25.04 15.85 39.74
C ARG A 241 -24.36 15.23 40.96
N PRO A 242 -23.64 16.02 41.76
CA PRO A 242 -23.66 15.82 43.20
C PRO A 242 -24.31 17.02 43.90
N ILE A 243 -25.10 16.65 44.89
CA ILE A 243 -25.79 17.50 45.86
C ILE A 243 -24.76 18.14 46.79
N GLY A 244 -25.09 19.34 47.27
CA GLY A 244 -24.16 20.30 47.84
C GLY A 244 -23.46 19.92 49.14
N LYS A 245 -22.44 20.71 49.47
CA LYS A 245 -22.20 21.20 50.82
C LYS A 245 -21.50 22.56 50.76
N ARG A 246 -22.12 23.54 51.40
CA ARG A 246 -21.54 24.82 51.78
C ARG A 246 -20.40 24.54 52.76
N ASP A 247 -19.29 25.26 52.62
CA ASP A 247 -18.73 25.95 53.75
C ASP A 247 -17.91 27.18 53.32
N SER A 248 -17.62 28.01 54.32
CA SER A 248 -17.54 29.45 54.26
C SER A 248 -16.14 29.99 54.61
N ARG A 249 -15.88 31.26 54.26
CA ARG A 249 -14.84 32.19 54.82
C ARG A 249 -13.38 31.94 54.32
N THR A 250 -12.48 32.91 54.07
CA THR A 250 -12.36 34.36 54.30
C THR A 250 -11.04 34.87 53.70
N GLY A 251 -10.93 36.19 53.39
CA GLY A 251 -9.68 36.98 53.31
C GLY A 251 -9.20 37.27 51.88
N ARG A 252 -9.37 38.44 51.26
CA ARG A 252 -9.03 39.85 51.57
C ARG A 252 -7.58 40.25 51.22
N ALA A 253 -7.45 40.81 50.01
CA ALA A 253 -6.84 42.10 49.62
C ALA A 253 -5.32 42.37 49.67
N ASN A 254 -4.96 43.32 48.78
CA ASN A 254 -3.75 44.16 48.65
C ASN A 254 -2.57 43.58 47.87
N ASN A 255 -1.78 44.32 47.07
CA ASN A 255 -1.84 45.68 46.47
C ASN A 255 -0.60 45.84 45.54
N GLY A 256 -0.63 46.82 44.63
CA GLY A 256 0.54 47.47 43.98
C GLY A 256 0.74 47.07 42.51
N ALA A 257 0.55 47.93 41.48
CA ALA A 257 1.25 49.20 41.14
C ALA A 257 2.78 48.99 41.05
N ASP A 258 3.54 49.37 40.03
CA ASP A 258 3.46 50.56 39.18
C ASP A 258 4.47 50.50 38.00
N HIS A 259 4.27 51.37 36.99
CA HIS A 259 5.22 52.05 36.06
C HIS A 259 6.32 51.25 35.29
N SER A 260 6.52 51.26 33.96
CA SER A 260 6.51 52.25 32.84
C SER A 260 7.93 52.60 32.33
N GLN A 261 8.07 52.78 31.00
CA GLN A 261 9.15 53.48 30.24
C GLN A 261 10.48 52.72 30.06
N GLN A 262 11.30 52.82 28.99
CA GLN A 262 11.37 53.68 27.79
C GLN A 262 12.45 53.14 26.80
N GLU A 263 12.33 53.51 25.51
CA GLU A 263 13.38 53.91 24.53
C GLU A 263 14.65 53.05 24.25
N ALA A 264 14.88 52.56 23.01
CA ALA A 264 15.37 53.22 21.77
C ALA A 264 16.91 53.31 21.61
N ARG A 265 17.42 52.88 20.44
CA ARG A 265 18.62 53.32 19.64
C ARG A 265 19.02 52.17 18.67
N ARG A 266 18.86 52.28 17.33
CA ARG A 266 19.65 52.96 16.27
C ARG A 266 21.08 52.44 16.06
N HIS A 267 21.37 51.94 14.84
CA HIS A 267 22.49 52.20 13.88
C HIS A 267 22.36 51.15 12.74
N GLY A 268 22.22 51.44 11.42
CA GLY A 268 23.12 52.14 10.48
C GLY A 268 24.29 51.22 10.10
N GLY A 269 24.65 50.82 8.86
CA GLY A 269 24.26 51.09 7.47
C GLY A 269 25.42 50.63 6.55
N ASN A 270 25.16 50.44 5.23
CA ASN A 270 26.12 50.45 4.10
C ASN A 270 27.18 49.31 3.98
N ASN A 271 27.70 48.89 2.81
CA ASN A 271 27.52 49.22 1.38
C ASN A 271 28.10 48.09 0.49
N GLN A 272 27.60 48.05 -0.75
CA GLN A 272 28.10 47.53 -2.04
C GLN A 272 29.52 46.91 -2.18
N ASN A 273 29.64 45.90 -3.07
CA ASN A 273 30.54 46.03 -4.21
C ASN A 273 30.18 45.13 -5.43
N GLN A 274 30.32 45.73 -6.62
CA GLN A 274 30.27 45.15 -7.99
C GLN A 274 31.62 44.44 -8.29
N GLY A 275 31.87 43.61 -9.31
CA GLY A 275 31.21 43.18 -10.54
C GLY A 275 32.28 42.52 -11.45
N LYS A 276 31.90 41.87 -12.57
CA LYS A 276 32.51 41.97 -13.92
C LYS A 276 32.13 40.82 -14.87
N SER A 277 32.01 41.22 -16.12
CA SER A 277 31.51 40.61 -17.35
C SER A 277 32.58 39.99 -18.25
N VAL A 278 32.21 39.06 -19.15
CA VAL A 278 32.88 38.86 -20.47
C VAL A 278 31.87 38.39 -21.53
N ASP A 279 31.91 39.05 -22.70
CA ASP A 279 31.12 38.83 -23.93
C ASP A 279 31.56 37.64 -24.80
N ARG A 280 30.62 37.06 -25.60
CA ARG A 280 30.92 36.60 -27.00
C ARG A 280 29.68 36.35 -27.90
N VAL A 281 29.55 37.23 -28.91
CA VAL A 281 29.20 37.08 -30.36
C VAL A 281 28.08 36.11 -30.85
N LYS A 282 27.17 36.67 -31.65
CA LYS A 282 26.06 36.06 -32.44
C LYS A 282 26.47 35.41 -33.78
N ARG A 283 25.68 34.42 -34.25
CA ARG A 283 25.36 34.15 -35.67
C ARG A 283 23.89 33.69 -35.84
N PRO A 284 23.24 33.88 -37.00
CA PRO A 284 21.77 33.90 -37.13
C PRO A 284 21.18 32.63 -37.76
N THR A 285 19.98 32.21 -37.34
CA THR A 285 19.15 31.21 -38.03
C THR A 285 17.64 31.55 -37.95
N LYS A 286 16.92 31.11 -39.00
CA LYS A 286 15.56 31.43 -39.46
C LYS A 286 14.41 31.26 -38.43
N PRO A 287 13.24 31.90 -38.65
CA PRO A 287 12.13 31.85 -37.70
C PRO A 287 11.40 30.51 -37.78
N GLN A 288 11.53 29.72 -36.71
CA GLN A 288 10.69 28.55 -36.46
C GLN A 288 9.60 28.96 -35.48
N ALA A 289 8.34 28.82 -35.88
CA ALA A 289 7.18 29.17 -35.08
C ALA A 289 7.17 28.34 -33.77
N ASN A 290 7.57 28.98 -32.68
CA ASN A 290 7.51 28.42 -31.34
C ASN A 290 6.04 28.35 -30.89
N ARG A 291 5.46 27.15 -30.89
CA ARG A 291 4.30 26.86 -30.04
C ARG A 291 4.81 26.88 -28.60
N ALA A 292 4.62 28.01 -27.92
CA ALA A 292 4.94 28.12 -26.50
C ALA A 292 4.19 27.02 -25.73
N HIS A 293 4.92 26.20 -24.98
CA HIS A 293 4.30 25.33 -23.99
C HIS A 293 3.67 26.22 -22.91
N LYS A 294 2.33 26.33 -22.95
CA LYS A 294 1.55 26.99 -21.92
C LYS A 294 1.85 26.33 -20.57
N THR A 295 2.14 27.14 -19.55
CA THR A 295 2.32 26.70 -18.17
C THR A 295 1.03 26.09 -17.63
N SER A 296 1.09 25.27 -16.58
CA SER A 296 -0.10 24.65 -15.98
C SER A 296 -1.17 25.69 -15.63
N ALA A 297 -0.76 26.80 -15.01
CA ALA A 297 -1.63 27.92 -14.68
C ALA A 297 -2.33 28.55 -15.91
N GLN A 298 -1.67 28.57 -17.06
CA GLN A 298 -2.26 29.13 -18.29
C GLN A 298 -3.25 28.17 -18.96
N ARG A 299 -3.08 26.85 -18.80
CA ARG A 299 -4.05 25.86 -19.32
C ARG A 299 -5.30 25.80 -18.45
N GLU A 300 -5.13 25.93 -17.13
CA GLU A 300 -6.25 25.99 -16.19
C GLU A 300 -7.12 27.25 -16.41
N ALA A 301 -6.50 28.41 -16.63
CA ALA A 301 -7.23 29.64 -16.92
C ALA A 301 -8.02 29.60 -18.25
N GLU A 302 -7.57 28.81 -19.22
CA GLU A 302 -8.22 28.65 -20.52
C GLU A 302 -9.41 27.67 -20.45
N LEU A 303 -9.28 26.59 -19.66
CA LEU A 303 -10.37 25.64 -19.42
C LEU A 303 -11.54 26.29 -18.68
N ILE A 304 -11.26 27.16 -17.71
CA ILE A 304 -12.29 27.90 -16.97
C ILE A 304 -13.04 28.87 -17.89
N ARG A 305 -12.32 29.60 -18.76
CA ARG A 305 -12.96 30.49 -19.74
C ARG A 305 -13.83 29.75 -20.75
N LEU A 306 -13.50 28.51 -21.09
CA LEU A 306 -14.31 27.70 -21.99
C LEU A 306 -15.64 27.28 -21.34
N VAL A 307 -15.61 26.98 -20.04
CA VAL A 307 -16.81 26.62 -19.26
C VAL A 307 -17.73 27.83 -19.07
N ASP A 308 -17.17 29.01 -18.81
CA ASP A 308 -17.96 30.25 -18.66
C ASP A 308 -18.57 30.73 -19.99
N SER A 309 -18.04 30.29 -21.14
CA SER A 309 -18.56 30.66 -22.47
C SER A 309 -19.73 29.79 -22.97
N GLN A 310 -20.14 28.79 -22.18
CA GLN A 310 -21.25 27.89 -22.50
C GLN A 310 -22.51 28.08 -21.63
N ASN A 311 -22.57 29.16 -20.86
CA ASN A 311 -23.77 29.67 -20.20
C ASN A 311 -24.13 31.06 -20.72
#